data_AF-A0A7R9UM01-F1
#
_entry.id   AF-A0A7R9UM01-F1
#
_cell.length_a   1.000
_cell.length_b   1.000
_cell.length_c   1.000
_cell.angle_alpha   90.00
_cell.angle_beta   90.00
_cell.angle_gamma   90.00
#
_symmetry.space_group_name_H-M   'P 1'
#
loop_
_entity.id
_entity.type
_entity.pdbx_description
1 polymer ?
#
loop_
_entity_poly.entity_id
_entity_poly.type
_entity_poly.pdbx_seq_one_letter_code
_entity_poly.pdbx_strand_id
1 'polypeptide(L)'
;TPLTPSCTPCASESSTWALASRMGPSAGVPSAGKSAPRRAISTTGLLGRWREKGSAEKAGAPSGKGDSTNAPEALEGVRWSLSSSPGSKQRCALILYGLPKFFRDRSLPTLLHRVVSRIPMPVDVFVHTYDLTHTTNSRNGELACKLDPDEVRAAKPVRVEMQSQDVVDREHTPLFSEMKRHGDAWFNHFVSLRNVLRQYNSIQRGYALMEEEQQKRRMEYTLVCCSRMDVLYLDDLPDECVHALREQQPGSVWVPSFH
;
A
#
# COMPACT_ATOMS: atom_id res chain seq x y z
N THR A 1 47.50 -37.19 -15.78
CA THR A 1 46.81 -35.97 -15.32
C THR A 1 47.80 -34.82 -15.36
N PRO A 2 47.53 -33.72 -16.08
CA PRO A 2 48.36 -32.53 -16.04
C PRO A 2 47.95 -31.57 -14.91
N LEU A 3 48.98 -30.89 -14.40
CA LEU A 3 49.12 -29.56 -13.79
C LEU A 3 47.98 -28.93 -12.94
N THR A 4 48.43 -28.54 -11.75
CA THR A 4 48.03 -27.46 -10.81
C THR A 4 47.68 -26.11 -11.48
N PRO A 5 47.31 -25.01 -10.77
CA PRO A 5 46.79 -24.79 -9.40
C PRO A 5 45.50 -23.91 -9.39
N SER A 6 44.91 -23.62 -8.22
CA SER A 6 44.03 -22.44 -8.08
C SER A 6 44.42 -21.58 -6.89
N CYS A 7 44.82 -20.34 -7.18
CA CYS A 7 44.90 -19.24 -6.22
C CYS A 7 43.52 -18.58 -6.02
N THR A 8 43.30 -18.15 -4.78
CA THR A 8 42.39 -17.13 -4.20
C THR A 8 42.47 -15.76 -4.93
N PRO A 9 41.71 -14.66 -4.60
CA PRO A 9 40.66 -14.40 -3.58
C PRO A 9 39.49 -13.42 -3.96
N CYS A 10 38.63 -13.14 -2.95
CA CYS A 10 38.06 -11.84 -2.54
C CYS A 10 37.12 -10.99 -3.45
N ALA A 11 35.91 -10.80 -2.91
CA ALA A 11 35.39 -9.55 -2.31
C ALA A 11 34.27 -8.75 -3.01
N SER A 12 33.39 -8.28 -2.10
CA SER A 12 32.71 -6.99 -2.01
C SER A 12 31.31 -6.81 -2.61
N GLU A 13 30.44 -6.36 -1.71
CA GLU A 13 29.07 -5.89 -1.88
C GLU A 13 29.02 -4.50 -2.52
N SER A 14 27.96 -4.24 -3.29
CA SER A 14 27.42 -2.89 -3.48
C SER A 14 25.91 -2.98 -3.74
N SER A 15 25.16 -2.08 -3.10
CA SER A 15 23.70 -1.96 -3.16
C SER A 15 23.25 -1.11 -4.34
N THR A 16 22.20 -1.56 -5.04
CA THR A 16 21.57 -0.84 -6.16
C THR A 16 20.05 -0.97 -6.15
N TRP A 17 19.39 0.07 -6.69
CA TRP A 17 17.98 0.10 -7.07
C TRP A 17 17.64 -1.10 -7.96
N ALA A 18 16.64 -1.90 -7.57
CA ALA A 18 16.23 -3.07 -8.35
C ALA A 18 15.07 -2.72 -9.28
N LEU A 19 15.34 -2.71 -10.59
CA LEU A 19 14.33 -2.85 -11.64
C LEU A 19 13.93 -4.34 -11.69
N ALA A 20 12.72 -4.69 -11.26
CA ALA A 20 12.25 -6.06 -11.33
C ALA A 20 11.74 -6.39 -12.75
N SER A 21 12.60 -7.00 -13.58
CA SER A 21 12.20 -7.57 -14.87
C SER A 21 11.64 -8.99 -14.71
N ARG A 22 10.56 -9.28 -15.43
CA ARG A 22 9.89 -10.60 -15.54
C ARG A 22 10.88 -11.74 -15.80
N MET A 23 10.81 -12.81 -14.99
CA MET A 23 11.42 -14.11 -15.30
C MET A 23 10.39 -15.04 -15.96
N GLY A 24 10.67 -15.45 -17.19
CA GLY A 24 10.03 -16.60 -17.84
C GLY A 24 10.65 -17.93 -17.37
N PRO A 25 10.00 -19.08 -17.63
CA PRO A 25 10.33 -20.34 -16.99
C PRO A 25 11.52 -21.04 -17.68
N SER A 26 12.42 -21.60 -16.87
CA SER A 26 13.39 -22.60 -17.31
C SER A 26 13.44 -23.74 -16.30
N ALA A 27 13.45 -24.94 -16.85
CA ALA A 27 13.35 -26.23 -16.20
C ALA A 27 14.67 -26.69 -15.56
N GLY A 28 14.57 -27.68 -14.67
CA GLY A 28 15.64 -28.64 -14.39
C GLY A 28 16.26 -28.55 -13.00
N VAL A 29 15.79 -29.41 -12.09
CA VAL A 29 16.46 -29.79 -10.84
C VAL A 29 17.37 -31.00 -11.15
N PRO A 30 18.59 -31.06 -10.60
CA PRO A 30 18.90 -32.19 -9.73
C PRO A 30 19.73 -31.86 -8.47
N SER A 31 19.21 -32.41 -7.37
CA SER A 31 19.84 -33.03 -6.18
C SER A 31 21.19 -32.59 -5.59
N ALA A 32 21.10 -32.34 -4.27
CA ALA A 32 21.88 -32.94 -3.17
C ALA A 32 23.34 -32.55 -2.96
N GLY A 33 23.66 -32.04 -1.76
CA GLY A 33 25.04 -32.03 -1.28
C GLY A 33 25.32 -31.25 0.01
N LYS A 34 25.07 -31.89 1.15
CA LYS A 34 25.87 -31.86 2.39
C LYS A 34 26.02 -30.53 3.17
N SER A 35 25.41 -30.57 4.35
CA SER A 35 25.62 -29.74 5.54
C SER A 35 27.06 -29.74 6.06
N ALA A 36 27.54 -28.57 6.49
CA ALA A 36 28.73 -28.36 7.31
C ALA A 36 28.46 -27.24 8.35
N PRO A 37 29.28 -27.10 9.41
CA PRO A 37 28.79 -26.98 10.77
C PRO A 37 28.50 -25.54 11.25
N ARG A 38 27.54 -25.45 12.18
CA ARG A 38 27.19 -24.24 12.93
C ARG A 38 28.38 -23.82 13.82
N ARG A 39 28.94 -22.64 13.55
CA ARG A 39 29.74 -21.92 14.55
C ARG A 39 28.79 -21.09 15.42
N ALA A 40 28.89 -21.33 16.73
CA ALA A 40 28.24 -20.54 17.75
C ALA A 40 28.80 -19.11 17.73
N ILE A 41 27.94 -18.13 17.50
CA ILE A 41 28.25 -16.72 17.74
C ILE A 41 27.72 -16.40 19.13
N SER A 42 28.67 -16.12 20.02
CA SER A 42 28.41 -15.52 21.34
C SER A 42 27.75 -14.16 21.15
N THR A 43 26.55 -13.99 21.68
CA THR A 43 25.89 -12.69 21.85
C THR A 43 25.82 -12.38 23.34
N THR A 44 26.99 -12.03 23.89
CA THR A 44 27.03 -11.33 25.18
C THR A 44 27.11 -9.84 24.89
N GLY A 45 26.08 -9.10 25.28
CA GLY A 45 26.16 -7.65 25.44
C GLY A 45 25.45 -6.82 24.38
N LEU A 46 24.18 -6.48 24.64
CA LEU A 46 23.61 -5.14 24.39
C LEU A 46 22.21 -5.04 25.03
N LEU A 47 22.19 -5.11 26.36
CA LEU A 47 21.07 -4.64 27.19
C LEU A 47 21.16 -3.11 27.27
N GLY A 48 20.72 -2.44 26.22
CA GLY A 48 20.52 -1.00 26.18
C GLY A 48 19.17 -0.65 26.82
N ARG A 49 19.22 -0.12 28.04
CA ARG A 49 18.09 0.46 28.79
C ARG A 49 17.36 1.49 27.94
N TRP A 50 16.13 1.20 27.53
CA TRP A 50 15.17 2.24 27.19
C TRP A 50 14.60 2.80 28.50
N ARG A 51 14.99 4.03 28.81
CA ARG A 51 14.58 4.77 30.00
C ARG A 51 13.35 5.60 29.64
N GLU A 52 12.23 5.26 30.26
CA GLU A 52 11.02 6.06 30.27
C GLU A 52 11.31 7.45 30.86
N LYS A 53 11.15 8.49 30.04
CA LYS A 53 10.82 9.85 30.49
C LYS A 53 10.00 10.52 29.41
N GLY A 54 8.69 10.51 29.60
CA GLY A 54 7.74 11.35 28.87
C GLY A 54 6.56 11.61 29.78
N SER A 55 6.63 12.72 30.53
CA SER A 55 5.55 13.22 31.38
C SER A 55 4.26 13.35 30.58
N ALA A 56 3.17 12.87 31.17
CA ALA A 56 1.82 13.18 30.76
C ALA A 56 1.54 14.67 30.99
N GLU A 57 1.71 15.49 29.96
CA GLU A 57 1.03 16.78 29.89
C GLU A 57 -0.41 16.55 29.42
N LYS A 58 -1.34 16.80 30.35
CA LYS A 58 -2.78 16.90 30.07
C LYS A 58 -3.02 18.09 29.14
N ALA A 59 -3.12 17.82 27.84
CA ALA A 59 -3.70 18.78 26.91
C ALA A 59 -5.20 18.92 27.21
N GLY A 60 -5.59 20.08 27.73
CA GLY A 60 -6.99 20.47 27.88
C GLY A 60 -7.65 20.56 26.52
N ALA A 61 -8.76 19.85 26.34
CA ALA A 61 -9.58 19.93 25.14
C ALA A 61 -10.24 21.33 25.04
N PRO A 62 -10.03 22.09 23.97
CA PRO A 62 -10.80 23.30 23.74
C PRO A 62 -12.23 22.91 23.35
N SER A 63 -13.19 23.25 24.20
CA SER A 63 -14.63 23.17 23.89
C SER A 63 -15.02 24.31 22.95
N GLY A 64 -14.62 24.22 21.69
CA GLY A 64 -15.12 25.08 20.63
C GLY A 64 -16.31 24.39 19.94
N LYS A 65 -17.52 24.93 20.12
CA LYS A 65 -18.63 24.67 19.19
C LYS A 65 -18.26 25.35 17.86
N GLY A 66 -17.52 24.64 17.02
CA GLY A 66 -17.24 25.05 15.65
C GLY A 66 -18.38 24.61 14.74
N ASP A 67 -19.01 25.56 14.07
CA ASP A 67 -20.01 25.32 13.03
C ASP A 67 -19.47 24.34 11.98
N SER A 68 -20.10 23.18 11.89
CA SER A 68 -19.66 22.01 11.12
C SER A 68 -20.23 21.97 9.70
N THR A 69 -20.19 23.07 8.95
CA THR A 69 -20.81 23.11 7.60
C THR A 69 -19.92 23.64 6.48
N ASN A 70 -18.68 24.05 6.74
CA ASN A 70 -17.75 24.41 5.66
C ASN A 70 -16.87 23.22 5.30
N ALA A 71 -17.42 22.26 4.55
CA ALA A 71 -16.59 21.37 3.75
C ALA A 71 -15.77 22.26 2.79
N PRO A 72 -14.44 22.07 2.68
CA PRO A 72 -13.62 22.95 1.87
C PRO A 72 -14.07 22.90 0.41
N GLU A 73 -14.50 24.06 -0.08
CA GLU A 73 -14.81 24.42 -1.48
C GLU A 73 -13.67 24.02 -2.45
N ALA A 74 -12.48 23.72 -1.92
CA ALA A 74 -11.31 23.21 -2.63
C ALA A 74 -11.54 21.90 -3.42
N LEU A 75 -12.57 21.11 -3.09
CA LEU A 75 -12.90 19.87 -3.83
C LEU A 75 -13.84 20.09 -5.03
N GLU A 76 -14.51 21.24 -5.14
CA GLU A 76 -15.39 21.52 -6.27
C GLU A 76 -14.63 21.99 -7.52
N GLY A 77 -13.42 22.51 -7.35
CA GLY A 77 -12.53 22.94 -8.44
C GLY A 77 -11.71 21.82 -9.08
N VAL A 78 -11.56 20.65 -8.44
CA VAL A 78 -10.93 19.49 -9.06
C VAL A 78 -11.94 18.85 -10.01
N ARG A 79 -12.09 19.47 -11.19
CA ARG A 79 -12.80 18.86 -12.30
C ARG A 79 -12.05 17.56 -12.63
N TRP A 80 -12.67 16.42 -12.31
CA TRP A 80 -12.23 15.08 -12.73
C TRP A 80 -12.16 14.91 -14.27
N SER A 81 -12.46 15.98 -15.03
CA SER A 81 -12.10 16.13 -16.43
C SER A 81 -10.98 17.17 -16.57
N LEU A 82 -9.73 16.76 -16.37
CA LEU A 82 -8.61 17.50 -17.00
C LEU A 82 -8.80 17.40 -18.50
N SER A 83 -8.79 18.55 -19.18
CA SER A 83 -9.06 18.69 -20.61
C SER A 83 -8.20 17.71 -21.39
N SER A 84 -8.81 16.61 -21.82
CA SER A 84 -8.21 15.74 -22.82
C SER A 84 -8.07 16.59 -24.06
N SER A 85 -6.83 16.80 -24.51
CA SER A 85 -6.59 17.12 -25.92
C SER A 85 -7.41 16.11 -26.72
N PRO A 86 -8.28 16.56 -27.65
CA PRO A 86 -9.17 15.65 -28.38
C PRO A 86 -8.31 14.65 -29.16
N GLY A 87 -8.12 13.45 -28.58
CA GLY A 87 -7.26 12.40 -29.14
C GLY A 87 -6.54 11.49 -28.16
N SER A 88 -6.24 11.90 -26.90
CA SER A 88 -5.56 10.99 -25.97
C SER A 88 -6.53 10.01 -25.31
N LYS A 89 -6.39 8.71 -25.64
CA LYS A 89 -7.14 7.59 -25.04
C LYS A 89 -6.62 7.19 -23.64
N GLN A 90 -5.59 7.87 -23.14
CA GLN A 90 -4.93 7.48 -21.90
C GLN A 90 -5.79 7.85 -20.69
N ARG A 91 -5.93 6.90 -19.77
CA ARG A 91 -6.63 7.08 -18.50
C ARG A 91 -5.89 6.35 -17.40
N CYS A 92 -5.98 6.88 -16.19
CA CYS A 92 -5.45 6.27 -14.98
C CYS A 92 -6.61 5.67 -14.17
N ALA A 93 -6.43 4.47 -13.63
CA ALA A 93 -7.25 3.93 -12.57
C ALA A 93 -6.57 4.21 -11.22
N LEU A 94 -7.31 4.77 -10.27
CA LEU A 94 -6.88 4.92 -8.89
C LEU A 94 -7.69 3.97 -8.00
N ILE A 95 -7.04 2.92 -7.52
CA ILE A 95 -7.60 1.95 -6.59
C ILE A 95 -7.33 2.43 -5.17
N LEU A 96 -8.39 2.79 -4.45
CA LEU A 96 -8.35 3.11 -3.04
C LEU A 96 -8.73 1.88 -2.22
N TYR A 97 -7.88 1.54 -1.25
CA TYR A 97 -8.02 0.32 -0.46
C TYR A 97 -7.80 0.57 1.04
N GLY A 98 -8.32 -0.34 1.85
CA GLY A 98 -8.21 -0.30 3.32
C GLY A 98 -9.40 0.37 4.01
N LEU A 99 -9.18 0.87 5.22
CA LEU A 99 -10.20 1.53 6.03
C LEU A 99 -10.19 3.05 5.76
N PRO A 100 -11.35 3.73 5.67
CA PRO A 100 -11.42 5.14 5.34
C PRO A 100 -11.28 6.00 6.59
N LYS A 101 -10.16 5.85 7.30
CA LYS A 101 -9.99 6.47 8.60
C LYS A 101 -9.55 7.93 8.46
N PHE A 102 -10.45 8.86 8.80
CA PHE A 102 -10.29 10.30 8.54
C PHE A 102 -10.00 10.56 7.06
N PHE A 103 -10.56 9.74 6.17
CA PHE A 103 -10.23 9.77 4.76
C PHE A 103 -10.67 11.09 4.14
N ARG A 104 -11.92 11.50 4.35
CA ARG A 104 -12.46 12.73 3.75
C ARG A 104 -11.68 13.97 4.18
N ASP A 105 -11.36 14.05 5.48
CA ASP A 105 -10.89 15.29 6.09
C ASP A 105 -9.35 15.39 6.15
N ARG A 106 -8.61 14.26 6.03
CA ARG A 106 -7.14 14.24 6.13
C ARG A 106 -6.45 13.60 4.93
N SER A 107 -6.77 12.35 4.62
CA SER A 107 -6.04 11.60 3.60
C SER A 107 -6.38 12.04 2.19
N LEU A 108 -7.66 12.25 1.88
CA LEU A 108 -8.12 12.63 0.54
C LEU A 108 -7.54 13.98 0.07
N PRO A 109 -7.53 15.07 0.86
CA PRO A 109 -6.92 16.33 0.41
C PRO A 109 -5.44 16.19 0.05
N THR A 110 -4.67 15.47 0.86
CA THR A 110 -3.24 15.24 0.59
C THR A 110 -3.03 14.33 -0.61
N LEU A 111 -3.82 13.26 -0.76
CA LEU A 111 -3.80 12.39 -1.93
C LEU A 111 -4.07 13.17 -3.22
N LEU A 112 -5.10 14.03 -3.21
CA LEU A 112 -5.45 14.82 -4.38
C LEU A 112 -4.35 15.82 -4.73
N HIS A 113 -3.83 16.54 -3.73
CA HIS A 113 -2.82 17.55 -3.94
C HIS A 113 -1.46 16.95 -4.37
N ARG A 114 -1.00 15.89 -3.69
CA ARG A 114 0.35 15.34 -3.86
C ARG A 114 0.46 14.30 -4.97
N VAL A 115 -0.60 13.52 -5.20
CA VAL A 115 -0.57 12.40 -6.15
C VAL A 115 -1.41 12.70 -7.39
N VAL A 116 -2.72 12.93 -7.20
CA VAL A 116 -3.65 13.04 -8.35
C VAL A 116 -3.36 14.26 -9.21
N SER A 117 -2.99 15.40 -8.62
CA SER A 117 -2.65 16.62 -9.36
C SER A 117 -1.43 16.45 -10.29
N ARG A 118 -0.57 15.47 -10.02
CA ARG A 118 0.64 15.17 -10.79
C ARG A 118 0.39 14.23 -11.97
N ILE A 119 -0.77 13.59 -12.03
CA ILE A 119 -1.14 12.65 -13.09
C ILE A 119 -1.67 13.44 -14.30
N PRO A 120 -0.99 13.41 -15.47
CA PRO A 120 -1.31 14.27 -16.62
C PRO A 120 -2.49 13.74 -17.46
N MET A 121 -3.36 12.90 -16.89
CA MET A 121 -4.47 12.25 -17.58
C MET A 121 -5.69 12.10 -16.67
N PRO A 122 -6.90 11.89 -17.22
CA PRO A 122 -8.08 11.64 -16.40
C PRO A 122 -7.92 10.42 -15.50
N VAL A 123 -8.42 10.53 -14.27
CA VAL A 123 -8.35 9.47 -13.25
C VAL A 123 -9.76 8.95 -12.96
N ASP A 124 -9.97 7.65 -13.12
CA ASP A 124 -11.16 6.94 -12.63
C ASP A 124 -10.85 6.31 -11.27
N VAL A 125 -11.67 6.57 -10.26
CA VAL A 125 -11.45 6.06 -8.90
C VAL A 125 -12.30 4.81 -8.64
N PHE A 126 -11.65 3.78 -8.13
CA PHE A 126 -12.25 2.52 -7.71
C PHE A 126 -11.98 2.32 -6.23
N VAL A 127 -13.00 1.98 -5.44
CA VAL A 127 -12.84 1.82 -4.01
C VAL A 127 -13.26 0.42 -3.59
N HIS A 128 -12.41 -0.25 -2.83
CA HIS A 128 -12.85 -1.32 -1.95
C HIS A 128 -12.57 -0.94 -0.50
N THR A 129 -13.55 -1.15 0.38
CA THR A 129 -13.38 -0.97 1.81
C THR A 129 -14.15 -2.02 2.62
N TYR A 130 -14.05 -1.94 3.94
CA TYR A 130 -14.73 -2.84 4.85
C TYR A 130 -15.93 -2.15 5.48
N ASP A 131 -17.04 -2.89 5.61
CA ASP A 131 -18.19 -2.48 6.41
C ASP A 131 -17.84 -2.61 7.90
N LEU A 132 -17.12 -1.61 8.40
CA LEU A 132 -16.61 -1.56 9.76
C LEU A 132 -16.81 -0.15 10.32
N THR A 133 -17.53 -0.04 11.43
CA THR A 133 -17.85 1.26 12.07
C THR A 133 -16.90 1.64 13.20
N HIS A 134 -16.08 0.70 13.67
CA HIS A 134 -15.14 0.92 14.77
C HIS A 134 -13.86 0.12 14.55
N THR A 135 -12.72 0.71 14.93
CA THR A 135 -11.44 0.01 14.93
C THR A 135 -10.64 0.33 16.19
N THR A 136 -9.85 -0.64 16.63
CA THR A 136 -8.90 -0.48 17.73
C THR A 136 -7.52 -0.81 17.20
N ASN A 137 -6.58 0.11 17.37
CA ASN A 137 -5.20 -0.08 16.98
C ASN A 137 -4.29 0.26 18.16
N SER A 138 -3.72 -0.77 18.77
CA SER A 138 -2.83 -0.62 19.92
C SER A 138 -1.51 0.07 19.56
N ARG A 139 -1.07 0.02 18.30
CA ARG A 139 0.22 0.58 17.87
C ARG A 139 0.25 2.11 17.95
N ASN A 140 -0.88 2.76 17.74
CA ASN A 140 -1.03 4.22 17.77
C ASN A 140 -1.94 4.70 18.92
N GLY A 141 -2.28 3.82 19.86
CA GLY A 141 -3.09 4.16 21.02
C GLY A 141 -4.56 4.46 20.70
N GLU A 142 -5.08 3.99 19.57
CA GLU A 142 -6.46 4.23 19.16
C GLU A 142 -7.40 3.19 19.74
N LEU A 143 -8.30 3.64 20.60
CA LEU A 143 -9.31 2.81 21.25
C LEU A 143 -10.68 3.13 20.65
N ALA A 144 -11.33 2.13 20.05
CA ALA A 144 -12.67 2.25 19.49
C ALA A 144 -12.85 3.49 18.58
N CYS A 145 -11.86 3.77 17.74
CA CYS A 145 -11.93 4.86 16.77
C CYS A 145 -13.12 4.63 15.86
N LYS A 146 -14.07 5.57 15.87
CA LYS A 146 -15.21 5.55 14.97
C LYS A 146 -14.73 5.66 13.53
N LEU A 147 -15.32 4.86 12.66
CA LEU A 147 -15.14 4.87 11.23
C LEU A 147 -16.49 5.19 10.58
N ASP A 148 -16.44 5.92 9.48
CA ASP A 148 -17.57 6.14 8.60
C ASP A 148 -17.22 5.55 7.22
N PRO A 149 -17.70 4.33 6.91
CA PRO A 149 -17.42 3.68 5.62
C PRO A 149 -17.83 4.53 4.42
N ASP A 150 -18.85 5.40 4.56
CA ASP A 150 -19.34 6.24 3.47
C ASP A 150 -18.43 7.45 3.17
N GLU A 151 -17.41 7.75 3.99
CA GLU A 151 -16.40 8.78 3.69
C GLU A 151 -15.73 8.56 2.34
N VAL A 152 -15.65 7.31 1.87
CA VAL A 152 -15.08 6.96 0.57
C VAL A 152 -15.80 7.64 -0.60
N ARG A 153 -17.07 8.01 -0.45
CA ARG A 153 -17.84 8.69 -1.49
C ARG A 153 -17.33 10.10 -1.77
N ALA A 154 -16.58 10.70 -0.85
CA ALA A 154 -15.92 12.00 -1.06
C ALA A 154 -14.95 11.98 -2.25
N ALA A 155 -14.39 10.81 -2.59
CA ALA A 155 -13.53 10.64 -3.76
C ALA A 155 -14.28 10.53 -5.10
N LYS A 156 -15.62 10.64 -5.09
CA LYS A 156 -16.50 10.50 -6.28
C LYS A 156 -16.17 9.25 -7.12
N PRO A 157 -16.12 8.06 -6.51
CA PRO A 157 -15.69 6.85 -7.20
C PRO A 157 -16.66 6.40 -8.30
N VAL A 158 -16.10 5.80 -9.35
CA VAL A 158 -16.86 5.15 -10.42
C VAL A 158 -17.56 3.90 -9.89
N ARG A 159 -16.88 3.15 -9.03
CA ARG A 159 -17.37 1.93 -8.40
C ARG A 159 -16.88 1.87 -6.95
N VAL A 160 -17.75 1.38 -6.07
CA VAL A 160 -17.44 1.10 -4.67
C VAL A 160 -17.92 -0.30 -4.34
N GLU A 161 -17.08 -1.07 -3.65
CA GLU A 161 -17.47 -2.29 -2.97
C GLU A 161 -17.14 -2.19 -1.48
N MET A 162 -18.07 -2.65 -0.66
CA MET A 162 -17.90 -2.79 0.78
C MET A 162 -18.08 -4.26 1.15
N GLN A 163 -17.17 -4.80 1.94
CA GLN A 163 -17.20 -6.19 2.36
C GLN A 163 -17.16 -6.31 3.89
N SER A 164 -17.85 -7.30 4.46
CA SER A 164 -17.71 -7.60 5.88
C SER A 164 -16.31 -8.16 6.18
N GLN A 165 -15.60 -7.55 7.13
CA GLN A 165 -14.26 -7.99 7.52
C GLN A 165 -14.27 -9.42 8.10
N ASP A 166 -15.33 -9.80 8.83
CA ASP A 166 -15.46 -11.13 9.44
C ASP A 166 -15.62 -12.23 8.38
N VAL A 167 -16.30 -11.92 7.28
CA VAL A 167 -16.42 -12.83 6.13
C VAL A 167 -15.04 -13.05 5.51
N VAL A 168 -14.29 -11.98 5.25
CA VAL A 168 -12.94 -12.05 4.67
C VAL A 168 -11.99 -12.84 5.58
N ASP A 169 -12.01 -12.58 6.88
CA ASP A 169 -11.18 -13.32 7.85
C ASP A 169 -11.49 -14.82 7.84
N ARG A 170 -12.77 -15.19 7.75
CA ARG A 170 -13.20 -16.58 7.67
C ARG A 170 -12.75 -17.23 6.37
N GLU A 171 -12.92 -16.56 5.23
CA GLU A 171 -12.50 -17.05 3.91
C GLU A 171 -10.99 -17.24 3.81
N HIS A 172 -10.20 -16.35 4.43
CA HIS A 172 -8.75 -16.41 4.43
C HIS A 172 -8.17 -17.28 5.56
N THR A 173 -9.00 -17.92 6.38
CA THR A 173 -8.53 -18.77 7.49
C THR A 173 -7.58 -19.89 7.06
N PRO A 174 -7.81 -20.60 5.94
CA PRO A 174 -6.87 -21.62 5.46
C PRO A 174 -5.48 -21.04 5.14
N LEU A 175 -5.44 -19.96 4.33
CA LEU A 175 -4.19 -19.28 3.96
C LEU A 175 -3.49 -18.68 5.18
N PHE A 176 -4.23 -18.06 6.10
CA PHE A 176 -3.70 -17.53 7.35
C PHE A 176 -3.05 -18.64 8.18
N SER A 177 -3.69 -19.81 8.29
CA SER A 177 -3.17 -20.96 9.03
C SER A 177 -1.91 -21.54 8.40
N GLU A 178 -1.82 -21.54 7.07
CA GLU A 178 -0.62 -21.91 6.33
C GLU A 178 0.51 -20.92 6.60
N MET A 179 0.28 -19.62 6.40
CA MET A 179 1.30 -18.59 6.59
C MET A 179 1.85 -18.54 8.02
N LYS A 180 1.02 -18.81 9.04
CA LYS A 180 1.44 -18.90 10.44
C LYS A 180 2.55 -19.93 10.69
N ARG A 181 2.67 -20.97 9.86
CA ARG A 181 3.72 -22.00 9.98
C ARG A 181 5.12 -21.44 9.72
N HIS A 182 5.23 -20.29 9.07
CA HIS A 182 6.49 -19.60 8.78
C HIS A 182 6.94 -18.63 9.89
N GLY A 183 6.19 -18.56 11.00
CA GLY A 183 6.51 -17.70 12.14
C GLY A 183 5.84 -16.32 12.07
N ASP A 184 5.98 -15.56 13.16
CA ASP A 184 5.43 -14.20 13.28
C ASP A 184 6.54 -13.16 13.13
N ALA A 185 6.70 -12.65 11.91
CA ALA A 185 7.76 -11.67 11.60
C ALA A 185 7.62 -10.34 12.36
N TRP A 186 6.44 -10.06 12.93
CA TRP A 186 6.16 -8.81 13.65
C TRP A 186 6.05 -8.98 15.17
N PHE A 187 6.18 -10.21 15.69
CA PHE A 187 6.09 -10.51 17.12
C PHE A 187 4.85 -9.91 17.80
N ASN A 188 3.71 -9.90 17.10
CA ASN A 188 2.46 -9.28 17.57
C ASN A 188 1.26 -10.24 17.52
N HIS A 189 1.53 -11.53 17.71
CA HIS A 189 0.53 -12.59 17.66
C HIS A 189 -0.20 -12.63 16.31
N PHE A 190 0.52 -12.42 15.21
CA PHE A 190 0.03 -12.47 13.84
C PHE A 190 -1.04 -11.41 13.49
N VAL A 191 -1.20 -10.36 14.28
CA VAL A 191 -2.11 -9.25 13.97
C VAL A 191 -1.68 -8.56 12.68
N SER A 192 -0.38 -8.32 12.49
CA SER A 192 0.15 -7.74 11.26
C SER A 192 -0.12 -8.63 10.05
N LEU A 193 0.08 -9.94 10.18
CA LEU A 193 -0.16 -10.89 9.09
C LEU A 193 -1.64 -10.83 8.64
N ARG A 194 -2.58 -10.80 9.59
CA ARG A 194 -4.00 -10.68 9.25
C ARG A 194 -4.32 -9.36 8.55
N ASN A 195 -3.73 -8.26 9.01
CA ASN A 195 -3.91 -6.95 8.36
C ASN A 195 -3.35 -6.92 6.94
N VAL A 196 -2.21 -7.58 6.70
CA VAL A 196 -1.62 -7.73 5.37
C VAL A 196 -2.55 -8.51 4.44
N LEU A 197 -3.12 -9.63 4.90
CA LEU A 197 -4.09 -10.40 4.12
C LEU A 197 -5.34 -9.59 3.75
N ARG A 198 -5.87 -8.81 4.70
CA ARG A 198 -6.98 -7.89 4.44
C ARG A 198 -6.59 -6.81 3.41
N GLN A 199 -5.41 -6.21 3.52
CA GLN A 199 -4.93 -5.24 2.54
C GLN A 199 -4.85 -5.84 1.14
N TYR A 200 -4.30 -7.05 0.99
CA TYR A 200 -4.23 -7.74 -0.30
C TYR A 200 -5.63 -8.05 -0.86
N ASN A 201 -6.54 -8.57 -0.04
CA ASN A 201 -7.94 -8.76 -0.45
C ASN A 201 -8.53 -7.45 -0.97
N SER A 202 -8.36 -6.35 -0.23
CA SER A 202 -8.90 -5.05 -0.63
C SER A 202 -8.33 -4.53 -1.95
N ILE A 203 -7.03 -4.73 -2.20
CA ILE A 203 -6.40 -4.38 -3.49
C ILE A 203 -6.98 -5.25 -4.61
N GLN A 204 -7.09 -6.56 -4.39
CA GLN A 204 -7.61 -7.50 -5.38
C GLN A 204 -9.06 -7.18 -5.77
N ARG A 205 -9.91 -6.88 -4.79
CA ARG A 205 -11.30 -6.48 -5.03
C ARG A 205 -11.38 -5.15 -5.79
N GLY A 206 -10.59 -4.16 -5.40
CA GLY A 206 -10.50 -2.88 -6.11
C GLY A 206 -10.04 -3.04 -7.57
N TYR A 207 -9.10 -3.96 -7.82
CA TYR A 207 -8.63 -4.31 -9.17
C TYR A 207 -9.73 -4.99 -10.00
N ALA A 208 -10.50 -5.91 -9.40
CA ALA A 208 -11.63 -6.54 -10.08
C ALA A 208 -12.70 -5.50 -10.50
N LEU A 209 -13.00 -4.52 -9.64
CA LEU A 209 -13.92 -3.41 -10.01
C LEU A 209 -13.40 -2.61 -11.22
N MET A 210 -12.09 -2.41 -11.30
CA MET A 210 -11.45 -1.73 -12.43
C MET A 210 -11.57 -2.56 -13.71
N GLU A 211 -11.27 -3.87 -13.66
CA GLU A 211 -11.36 -4.78 -14.82
C GLU A 211 -12.80 -4.88 -15.35
N GLU A 212 -13.80 -4.96 -14.46
CA GLU A 212 -15.21 -4.93 -14.83
C GLU A 212 -15.57 -3.66 -15.63
N GLU A 213 -15.06 -2.50 -15.19
CA GLU A 213 -15.32 -1.23 -15.87
C GLU A 213 -14.54 -1.10 -17.19
N GLN A 214 -13.32 -1.64 -17.28
CA GLN A 214 -12.56 -1.76 -18.53
C GLN A 214 -13.34 -2.56 -19.57
N GLN A 215 -13.86 -3.73 -19.17
CA GLN A 215 -14.64 -4.60 -20.04
C GLN A 215 -15.94 -3.91 -20.49
N LYS A 216 -16.64 -3.25 -19.57
CA LYS A 216 -17.88 -2.53 -19.85
C LYS A 216 -17.68 -1.37 -20.82
N ARG A 217 -16.63 -0.56 -20.61
CA ARG A 217 -16.31 0.61 -21.44
C ARG A 217 -15.51 0.27 -22.71
N ARG A 218 -15.04 -0.97 -22.85
CA ARG A 218 -14.16 -1.43 -23.93
C ARG A 218 -12.93 -0.54 -24.07
N MET A 219 -12.26 -0.29 -22.96
CA MET A 219 -11.06 0.54 -22.88
C MET A 219 -10.02 -0.09 -21.95
N GLU A 220 -8.79 0.40 -22.02
CA GLU A 220 -7.71 -0.01 -21.14
C GLU A 220 -7.18 1.18 -20.34
N TYR A 221 -6.86 0.93 -19.07
CA TYR A 221 -6.13 1.90 -18.25
C TYR A 221 -4.65 1.84 -18.60
N THR A 222 -4.05 3.00 -18.85
CA THR A 222 -2.61 3.12 -19.12
C THR A 222 -1.79 3.11 -17.83
N LEU A 223 -2.42 3.52 -16.74
CA LEU A 223 -1.84 3.56 -15.40
C LEU A 223 -2.83 2.99 -14.39
N VAL A 224 -2.32 2.19 -13.46
CA VAL A 224 -3.05 1.76 -12.27
C VAL A 224 -2.26 2.19 -11.03
N CYS A 225 -2.84 3.07 -10.24
CA CYS A 225 -2.31 3.50 -8.95
C CYS A 225 -3.08 2.84 -7.83
N CYS A 226 -2.40 2.25 -6.85
CA CYS A 226 -3.02 1.74 -5.63
C CYS A 226 -2.64 2.63 -4.45
N SER A 227 -3.62 3.12 -3.69
CA SER A 227 -3.41 4.04 -2.58
C SER A 227 -4.21 3.66 -1.34
N ARG A 228 -3.59 3.85 -0.18
CA ARG A 228 -4.26 3.68 1.12
C ARG A 228 -5.11 4.91 1.43
N MET A 229 -6.27 4.66 2.04
CA MET A 229 -7.18 5.71 2.48
C MET A 229 -6.90 6.25 3.88
N ASP A 230 -5.97 5.64 4.63
CA ASP A 230 -5.68 5.95 6.04
C ASP A 230 -4.29 6.55 6.27
N VAL A 231 -3.66 7.11 5.23
CA VAL A 231 -2.31 7.69 5.29
C VAL A 231 -2.30 9.15 4.85
N LEU A 232 -1.33 9.92 5.32
CA LEU A 232 -1.04 11.24 4.81
C LEU A 232 0.03 11.13 3.73
N TYR A 233 -0.21 11.78 2.59
CA TYR A 233 0.78 11.90 1.52
C TYR A 233 1.61 13.16 1.83
N LEU A 234 2.86 12.97 2.23
CA LEU A 234 3.75 14.06 2.64
C LEU A 234 4.49 14.64 1.43
N ASP A 235 4.95 13.76 0.55
CA ASP A 235 5.71 14.09 -0.64
C ASP A 235 4.85 14.00 -1.90
N ASP A 236 5.22 14.79 -2.90
CA ASP A 236 4.60 14.72 -4.23
C ASP A 236 4.94 13.38 -4.91
N LEU A 237 4.08 12.93 -5.82
CA LEU A 237 4.41 11.82 -6.72
C LEU A 237 5.72 12.15 -7.46
N PRO A 238 6.77 11.32 -7.35
CA PRO A 238 8.08 11.62 -7.95
C PRO A 238 8.00 11.90 -9.44
N ASP A 239 8.79 12.85 -9.92
CA ASP A 239 8.79 13.23 -11.33
C ASP A 239 9.21 12.06 -12.22
N GLU A 240 10.07 11.16 -11.73
CA GLU A 240 10.47 9.93 -12.43
C GLU A 240 9.27 9.03 -12.72
N CYS A 241 8.34 8.92 -11.76
CA CYS A 241 7.08 8.22 -12.00
C CYS A 241 6.30 8.93 -13.10
N VAL A 242 6.15 10.26 -13.03
CA VAL A 242 5.45 11.05 -14.05
C VAL A 242 6.11 10.92 -15.44
N HIS A 243 7.44 10.87 -15.51
CA HIS A 243 8.20 10.66 -16.73
C HIS A 243 8.00 9.26 -17.29
N ALA A 244 8.10 8.23 -16.47
CA ALA A 244 7.84 6.85 -16.88
C ALA A 244 6.41 6.67 -17.42
N LEU A 245 5.43 7.38 -16.85
CA LEU A 245 4.06 7.42 -17.36
C LEU A 245 3.96 8.04 -18.76
N ARG A 246 4.75 9.08 -19.02
CA ARG A 246 4.80 9.76 -20.34
C ARG A 246 5.51 8.92 -21.39
N GLU A 247 6.57 8.22 -21.00
CA GLU A 247 7.36 7.35 -21.88
C GLU A 247 6.68 6.01 -22.16
N GLN A 248 5.55 5.73 -21.50
CA GLN A 248 4.73 4.52 -21.69
C GLN A 248 5.54 3.23 -21.58
N GLN A 249 6.43 3.09 -20.58
CA GLN A 249 7.17 1.84 -20.38
C GLN A 249 6.23 0.72 -19.91
N PRO A 250 5.76 -0.17 -20.81
CA PRO A 250 4.68 -1.09 -20.48
C PRO A 250 5.19 -2.16 -19.53
N GLY A 251 4.39 -2.51 -18.51
CA GLY A 251 4.73 -3.56 -17.56
C GLY A 251 5.74 -3.15 -16.48
N SER A 252 6.03 -1.86 -16.33
CA SER A 252 6.76 -1.34 -15.17
C SER A 252 5.87 -1.33 -13.92
N VAL A 253 6.45 -1.68 -12.77
CA VAL A 253 5.79 -1.60 -11.46
C VAL A 253 6.60 -0.68 -10.57
N TRP A 254 5.94 0.35 -10.04
CA TRP A 254 6.55 1.34 -9.17
C TRP A 254 6.04 1.13 -7.75
N VAL A 255 6.94 0.86 -6.82
CA VAL A 255 6.62 0.69 -5.40
C VAL A 255 7.32 1.83 -4.66
N PRO A 256 6.59 2.66 -3.89
CA PRO A 256 7.24 3.71 -3.11
C PRO A 256 8.18 3.10 -2.07
N SER A 257 9.30 3.78 -1.83
CA SER A 257 10.17 3.45 -0.69
C SER A 257 9.48 3.89 0.60
N PHE A 258 9.38 3.00 1.59
CA PHE A 258 8.78 3.28 2.90
C PHE A 258 9.85 3.47 3.99
N HIS A 259 11.03 3.95 3.60
CA HIS A 259 12.20 4.14 4.47
C HIS A 259 12.44 5.60 4.80
#